data_AF-A0A5Q3L5S7-F1
#
_entry.id   AF-A0A5Q3L5S7-F1
#
_cell.length_a   1.000
_cell.length_b   1.000
_cell.length_c   1.000
_cell.angle_alpha   90.00
_cell.angle_beta   90.00
_cell.angle_gamma   90.00
#
_symmetry.space_group_name_H-M   'P 1'
#
loop_
_entity.id
_entity.type
_entity.pdbx_description
1 polymer ?
#
loop_
_entity_poly.entity_id
_entity_poly.type
_entity_poly.pdbx_seq_one_letter_code
_entity_poly.pdbx_strand_id
1 'polypeptide(L)'
;MQELPWHPEGFPKRGILYFFCDAVYKAWGYNPEDKEGFRVLFFDGPEEQLSHTTAPSELNDERVFKPVALDLSLEVTLPKELEDLDYGPVYDNYSELLEFMIGSVYDLHNRLLGHPQSIQADMKFDCAAAYKWLFCEESSDDEDPTDEEIDQAAKDRQLLLQLDSEFEKLGWMWGDAGRLYFWIRKKDLRNRVFQNVWMILQCS
;
A
#
# COMPACT_ATOMS: atom_id res chain seq x y z
N MET A 1 14.23 -2.45 8.57
CA MET A 1 13.54 -3.72 8.94
C MET A 1 13.92 -4.30 10.30
N GLN A 2 15.12 -4.04 10.81
CA GLN A 2 15.54 -4.55 12.12
C GLN A 2 14.77 -3.92 13.28
N GLU A 3 14.25 -2.71 13.08
CA GLU A 3 13.49 -1.91 14.04
C GLU A 3 12.03 -2.35 14.23
N LEU A 4 11.55 -3.33 13.45
CA LEU A 4 10.17 -3.79 13.58
C LEU A 4 9.96 -4.50 14.94
N PRO A 5 8.88 -4.17 15.68
CA PRO A 5 8.57 -4.82 16.96
C PRO A 5 8.16 -6.29 16.81
N TRP A 6 7.80 -6.71 15.60
CA TRP A 6 7.48 -8.09 15.24
C TRP A 6 7.89 -8.36 13.79
N HIS A 7 8.41 -9.57 13.54
CA HIS A 7 8.81 -10.00 12.20
C HIS A 7 7.85 -11.05 11.67
N PRO A 8 7.02 -10.71 10.66
CA PRO A 8 6.13 -11.67 10.02
C PRO A 8 6.92 -12.76 9.31
N GLU A 9 6.30 -13.94 9.21
CA GLU A 9 6.86 -15.03 8.42
C GLU A 9 7.02 -14.60 6.94
N GLY A 10 8.22 -14.84 6.38
CA GLY A 10 8.54 -14.46 5.02
C GLY A 10 8.93 -13.00 4.81
N PHE A 11 8.87 -12.15 5.84
CA PHE A 11 9.31 -10.75 5.73
C PHE A 11 10.84 -10.62 5.91
N PRO A 12 11.53 -9.70 5.20
CA PRO A 12 12.97 -9.50 5.38
C PRO A 12 13.34 -9.11 6.82
N LYS A 13 14.32 -9.79 7.41
CA LYS A 13 14.81 -9.50 8.78
C LYS A 13 15.75 -8.29 8.86
N ARG A 14 16.28 -7.85 7.71
CA ARG A 14 17.22 -6.72 7.59
C ARG A 14 17.03 -6.02 6.25
N GLY A 15 17.70 -4.89 6.09
CA GLY A 15 17.59 -4.02 4.92
C GLY A 15 16.59 -2.88 5.12
N ILE A 16 16.48 -2.07 4.07
CA ILE A 16 15.67 -0.84 3.98
C ILE A 16 14.69 -1.00 2.82
N LEU A 17 13.41 -0.72 3.07
CA LEU A 17 12.42 -0.53 2.00
C LEU A 17 12.24 0.96 1.76
N TYR A 18 12.32 1.35 0.50
CA TYR A 18 12.03 2.69 0.04
C TYR A 18 10.74 2.68 -0.75
N PHE A 19 9.85 3.61 -0.44
CA PHE A 19 8.59 3.83 -1.14
C PHE A 19 8.67 5.20 -1.80
N PHE A 20 8.50 5.22 -3.12
CA PHE A 20 8.46 6.43 -3.93
C PHE A 20 7.08 6.54 -4.58
N CYS A 21 6.50 7.73 -4.58
CA CYS A 21 5.27 8.02 -5.31
C CYS A 21 5.28 9.47 -5.81
N ASP A 22 4.61 9.73 -6.93
CA ASP A 22 4.35 11.09 -7.41
C ASP A 22 3.24 11.72 -6.55
N ALA A 23 3.62 12.69 -5.74
CA ALA A 23 2.71 13.40 -4.85
C ALA A 23 1.83 14.44 -5.57
N VAL A 24 2.16 14.80 -6.82
CA VAL A 24 1.46 15.84 -7.60
C VAL A 24 0.54 15.21 -8.64
N TYR A 25 1.08 14.37 -9.52
CA TYR A 25 0.32 13.65 -10.53
C TYR A 25 -0.10 12.28 -9.98
N LYS A 26 -0.87 12.34 -8.88
CA LYS A 26 -1.34 11.19 -8.08
C LYS A 26 -1.64 9.97 -8.95
N ALA A 27 -0.80 8.95 -8.86
CA ALA A 27 -1.08 7.64 -9.44
C ALA A 27 -2.23 7.00 -8.65
N TRP A 28 -3.42 6.98 -9.25
CA TRP A 28 -4.61 6.47 -8.56
C TRP A 28 -4.55 4.95 -8.39
N GLY A 29 -3.84 4.26 -9.28
CA GLY A 29 -3.57 2.83 -9.21
C GLY A 29 -4.66 1.98 -9.85
N TYR A 30 -5.51 2.57 -10.68
CA TYR A 30 -6.58 1.87 -11.40
C TYR A 30 -6.20 1.51 -12.83
N ASN A 31 -5.19 2.20 -13.40
CA ASN A 31 -4.72 1.96 -14.75
C ASN A 31 -3.28 1.42 -14.76
N PRO A 32 -2.89 0.60 -15.74
CA PRO A 32 -1.53 0.10 -15.89
C PRO A 32 -0.45 1.21 -15.87
N GLU A 33 -0.72 2.35 -16.50
CA GLU A 33 0.20 3.47 -16.64
C GLU A 33 0.50 4.17 -15.31
N ASP A 34 -0.38 4.00 -14.31
CA ASP A 34 -0.15 4.52 -12.95
C ASP A 34 1.11 3.91 -12.32
N LYS A 35 1.61 2.77 -12.85
CA LYS A 35 2.85 2.13 -12.40
C LYS A 35 4.08 3.04 -12.49
N GLU A 36 4.11 3.97 -13.44
CA GLU A 36 5.21 4.94 -13.56
C GLU A 36 5.21 5.98 -12.43
N GLY A 37 4.07 6.19 -11.77
CA GLY A 37 3.91 7.14 -10.67
C GLY A 37 4.33 6.61 -9.30
N PHE A 38 4.78 5.36 -9.17
CA PHE A 38 5.28 4.84 -7.89
C PHE A 38 6.32 3.72 -8.04
N ARG A 39 7.18 3.58 -7.03
CA ARG A 39 8.21 2.53 -7.02
C ARG A 39 8.54 2.09 -5.59
N VAL A 40 8.74 0.78 -5.42
CA VAL A 40 9.23 0.22 -4.16
C VAL A 40 10.58 -0.45 -4.40
N LEU A 41 11.59 -0.04 -3.64
CA LEU A 41 12.94 -0.58 -3.71
C LEU A 41 13.30 -1.26 -2.38
N PHE A 42 14.07 -2.34 -2.47
CA PHE A 42 14.62 -3.02 -1.31
C PHE A 42 16.14 -3.05 -1.39
N PHE A 43 16.79 -2.57 -0.34
CA PHE A 43 18.25 -2.56 -0.20
C PHE A 43 18.67 -3.40 1.00
N ASP A 44 19.47 -4.44 0.76
CA ASP A 44 20.08 -5.30 1.79
C ASP A 44 21.62 -5.31 1.70
N GLY A 45 22.19 -4.25 1.11
CA GLY A 45 23.64 -4.07 1.00
C GLY A 45 24.25 -3.40 2.25
N PRO A 46 25.58 -3.21 2.25
CA PRO A 46 26.27 -2.46 3.29
C PRO A 46 25.79 -1.00 3.32
N GLU A 47 25.55 -0.45 4.51
CA GLU A 47 25.08 0.93 4.70
C GLU A 47 26.12 1.95 4.18
N GLU A 48 27.40 1.59 4.14
CA GLU A 48 28.47 2.42 3.60
C GLU A 48 28.35 2.69 2.09
N GLN A 49 27.51 1.93 1.38
CA GLN A 49 27.18 2.19 -0.03
C GLN A 49 26.09 3.26 -0.18
N LEU A 50 25.41 3.63 0.91
CA LEU A 50 24.39 4.66 0.92
C LEU A 50 25.03 5.99 1.32
N SER A 51 24.58 7.05 0.66
CA SER A 51 24.93 8.42 1.01
C SER A 51 23.67 9.27 1.03
N HIS A 52 23.62 10.20 1.99
CA HIS A 52 22.59 11.21 1.99
C HIS A 52 22.75 12.10 0.76
N THR A 53 21.67 12.30 0.03
CA THR A 53 21.59 13.21 -1.10
C THR A 53 20.60 14.32 -0.79
N THR A 54 20.83 15.51 -1.35
CA THR A 54 19.81 16.55 -1.39
C THR A 54 18.70 16.14 -2.37
N ALA A 55 17.50 16.71 -2.20
CA ALA A 55 16.44 16.55 -3.17
C ALA A 55 16.92 17.01 -4.56
N PRO A 56 16.51 16.32 -5.65
CA PRO A 56 16.74 16.78 -7.01
C PRO A 56 16.24 18.22 -7.21
N SER A 57 16.98 19.03 -7.97
CA SER A 57 16.63 20.43 -8.25
C SER A 57 15.31 20.61 -8.99
N GLU A 58 14.83 19.56 -9.64
CA GLU A 58 13.59 19.47 -10.38
C GLU A 58 12.36 19.33 -9.46
N LEU A 59 12.56 18.97 -8.19
CA LEU A 59 11.49 18.97 -7.19
C LEU A 59 11.38 20.36 -6.58
N ASN A 60 10.22 21.00 -6.74
CA ASN A 60 9.91 22.25 -6.05
C ASN A 60 9.69 22.00 -4.55
N ASP A 61 9.67 23.07 -3.74
CA ASP A 61 9.50 22.99 -2.29
C ASP A 61 8.20 22.27 -1.86
N GLU A 62 7.17 22.28 -2.70
CA GLU A 62 5.90 21.58 -2.47
C GLU A 62 6.01 20.04 -2.59
N ARG A 63 7.07 19.54 -3.23
CA ARG A 63 7.35 18.10 -3.42
C ARG A 63 8.39 17.55 -2.44
N VAL A 64 8.95 18.41 -1.59
CA VAL A 64 9.97 18.01 -0.60
C VAL A 64 9.34 18.03 0.78
N PHE A 65 8.91 16.85 1.23
CA PHE A 65 8.32 16.69 2.55
C PHE A 65 9.38 16.70 3.66
N LYS A 66 8.98 17.14 4.85
CA LYS A 66 9.85 17.11 6.03
C LYS A 66 10.05 15.66 6.48
N PRO A 67 11.30 15.23 6.73
CA PRO A 67 11.54 13.92 7.33
C PRO A 67 11.01 13.90 8.76
N VAL A 68 10.42 12.77 9.15
CA VAL A 68 9.98 12.52 10.52
C VAL A 68 10.50 11.17 11.00
N ALA A 69 10.72 11.07 12.31
CA ALA A 69 11.01 9.81 12.96
C ALA A 69 9.74 8.96 13.02
N LEU A 70 9.90 7.65 12.86
CA LEU A 70 8.81 6.69 13.02
C LEU A 70 8.83 6.14 14.45
N ASP A 71 7.65 5.96 15.02
CA ASP A 71 7.44 5.19 16.24
C ASP A 71 6.55 3.98 15.90
N LEU A 72 7.02 2.78 16.21
CA LEU A 72 6.42 1.54 15.75
C LEU A 72 5.82 0.77 16.93
N SER A 73 4.54 0.41 16.79
CA SER A 73 3.83 -0.42 17.76
C SER A 73 3.05 -1.52 17.05
N LEU A 74 2.63 -2.53 17.83
CA LEU A 74 1.79 -3.61 17.33
C LEU A 74 0.33 -3.26 17.50
N GLU A 75 -0.46 -3.51 16.46
CA GLU A 75 -1.90 -3.27 16.41
C GLU A 75 -2.59 -4.55 15.93
N VAL A 76 -3.73 -4.88 16.54
CA VAL A 76 -4.65 -5.88 15.99
C VAL A 76 -5.56 -5.19 14.98
N THR A 77 -5.64 -5.73 13.77
CA THR A 77 -6.50 -5.20 12.70
C THR A 77 -7.47 -6.27 12.25
N LEU A 78 -8.63 -5.84 11.75
CA LEU A 78 -9.68 -6.70 11.22
C LEU A 78 -9.99 -6.32 9.78
N PRO A 79 -10.36 -7.28 8.91
CA PRO A 79 -10.73 -6.96 7.53
C PRO A 79 -12.05 -6.18 7.49
N LYS A 80 -12.22 -5.29 6.51
CA LYS A 80 -13.51 -4.61 6.28
C LYS A 80 -14.60 -5.60 5.87
N GLU A 81 -14.24 -6.54 5.00
CA GLU A 81 -15.13 -7.59 4.49
C GLU A 81 -14.72 -8.96 5.04
N LEU A 82 -15.69 -9.74 5.50
CA LEU A 82 -15.46 -11.11 5.97
C LEU A 82 -15.71 -12.10 4.83
N GLU A 83 -14.62 -12.62 4.25
CA GLU A 83 -14.69 -13.68 3.24
C GLU A 83 -15.39 -14.93 3.82
N ASP A 84 -16.23 -15.59 3.01
CA ASP A 84 -16.89 -16.87 3.31
C ASP A 84 -17.86 -16.90 4.51
N LEU A 85 -18.37 -15.75 4.96
CA LEU A 85 -19.38 -15.67 6.03
C LEU A 85 -20.69 -15.04 5.54
N ASP A 86 -21.83 -15.63 5.94
CA ASP A 86 -23.13 -14.95 5.85
C ASP A 86 -23.14 -13.82 6.87
N TYR A 87 -22.77 -12.64 6.38
CA TYR A 87 -22.46 -11.48 7.21
C TYR A 87 -23.72 -10.69 7.60
N GLY A 88 -24.86 -10.92 6.93
CA GLY A 88 -26.11 -10.21 7.17
C GLY A 88 -26.57 -10.19 8.64
N PRO A 89 -26.55 -11.31 9.38
CA PRO A 89 -27.00 -11.34 10.77
C PRO A 89 -26.10 -10.61 11.78
N VAL A 90 -24.84 -10.35 11.44
CA VAL A 90 -23.84 -9.75 12.36
C VAL A 90 -23.19 -8.48 11.81
N TYR A 91 -23.67 -8.00 10.65
CA TYR A 91 -23.12 -6.86 9.94
C TYR A 91 -22.92 -5.67 10.87
N ASP A 92 -24.03 -5.21 11.45
CA ASP A 92 -24.07 -4.02 12.32
C ASP A 92 -23.08 -4.13 13.48
N ASN A 93 -23.06 -5.27 14.20
CA ASN A 93 -22.16 -5.48 15.33
C ASN A 93 -20.67 -5.43 14.93
N TYR A 94 -20.34 -5.95 13.75
CA TYR A 94 -18.96 -5.94 13.26
C TYR A 94 -18.57 -4.57 12.71
N SER A 95 -19.49 -3.86 12.05
CA SER A 95 -19.28 -2.46 11.65
C SER A 95 -19.03 -1.57 12.87
N GLU A 96 -19.84 -1.70 13.92
CA GLU A 96 -19.63 -1.00 15.19
C GLU A 96 -18.28 -1.36 15.84
N LEU A 97 -17.87 -2.64 15.79
CA LEU A 97 -16.55 -3.07 16.27
C LEU A 97 -15.41 -2.43 15.47
N LEU A 98 -15.53 -2.37 14.14
CA LEU A 98 -14.54 -1.74 13.28
C LEU A 98 -14.43 -0.25 13.58
N GLU A 99 -15.55 0.47 13.71
CA GLU A 99 -15.56 1.89 14.08
C GLU A 99 -14.94 2.11 15.46
N PHE A 100 -15.28 1.28 16.45
CA PHE A 100 -14.69 1.33 17.78
C PHE A 100 -13.18 1.11 17.77
N MET A 101 -12.70 0.15 16.97
CA MET A 101 -11.27 -0.15 16.83
C MET A 101 -10.50 0.93 16.09
N ILE A 102 -11.10 1.52 15.05
CA ILE A 102 -10.50 2.62 14.29
C ILE A 102 -10.40 3.87 15.16
N GLY A 103 -11.43 4.17 15.96
CA GLY A 103 -11.45 5.36 16.80
C GLY A 103 -11.83 6.61 16.00
N SER A 104 -11.12 7.71 16.21
CA SER A 104 -11.51 9.01 15.66
C SER A 104 -11.15 9.13 14.18
N VAL A 105 -11.99 9.81 13.40
CA VAL A 105 -11.67 10.21 12.02
C VAL A 105 -10.47 11.17 11.92
N TYR A 106 -10.06 11.76 13.04
CA TYR A 106 -8.88 12.64 13.13
C TYR A 106 -7.61 11.89 13.52
N ASP A 107 -7.71 10.61 13.91
CA ASP A 107 -6.54 9.81 14.22
C ASP A 107 -5.84 9.38 12.92
N LEU A 108 -4.51 9.31 12.96
CA LEU A 108 -3.71 8.92 11.81
C LEU A 108 -3.51 7.42 11.81
N HIS A 109 -3.87 6.78 10.70
CA HIS A 109 -3.78 5.34 10.56
C HIS A 109 -2.74 4.95 9.51
N ASN A 110 -1.47 5.00 9.92
CA ASN A 110 -0.35 4.49 9.14
C ASN A 110 -0.03 3.05 9.58
N ARG A 111 0.02 2.11 8.63
CA ARG A 111 0.22 0.68 8.95
C ARG A 111 1.23 0.03 8.03
N LEU A 112 2.08 -0.83 8.59
CA LEU A 112 2.89 -1.77 7.84
C LEU A 112 2.28 -3.16 8.05
N LEU A 113 1.80 -3.77 6.97
CA LEU A 113 1.04 -5.04 6.99
C LEU A 113 -0.31 -4.95 7.74
N GLY A 114 -0.92 -6.10 8.01
CA GLY A 114 -2.25 -6.19 8.63
C GLY A 114 -3.39 -6.00 7.63
N HIS A 115 -4.58 -5.71 8.15
CA HIS A 115 -5.75 -5.37 7.35
C HIS A 115 -5.82 -3.86 7.10
N PRO A 116 -6.11 -3.44 5.85
CA PRO A 116 -6.24 -2.04 5.51
C PRO A 116 -7.47 -1.42 6.17
N GLN A 117 -7.40 -0.13 6.42
CA GLN A 117 -8.57 0.70 6.68
C GLN A 117 -9.02 1.34 5.35
N SER A 118 -9.75 0.57 4.55
CA SER A 118 -10.23 1.02 3.23
C SER A 118 -11.28 2.12 3.36
N ILE A 119 -11.08 3.23 2.67
CA ILE A 119 -12.08 4.31 2.58
C ILE A 119 -13.25 3.86 1.68
N GLN A 120 -12.94 3.23 0.55
CA GLN A 120 -13.90 2.75 -0.44
C GLN A 120 -14.01 1.21 -0.39
N ALA A 121 -14.11 0.56 -1.56
CA ALA A 121 -14.19 -0.90 -1.68
C ALA A 121 -12.86 -1.61 -1.39
N ASP A 122 -12.86 -2.94 -1.33
CA ASP A 122 -11.63 -3.73 -1.31
C ASP A 122 -10.82 -3.49 -2.59
N MET A 123 -9.51 -3.39 -2.44
CA MET A 123 -8.59 -2.96 -3.50
C MET A 123 -7.88 -4.12 -4.19
N LYS A 124 -8.00 -5.36 -3.68
CA LYS A 124 -7.18 -6.47 -4.17
C LYS A 124 -7.49 -6.79 -5.63
N PHE A 125 -8.76 -6.71 -6.03
CA PHE A 125 -9.20 -6.91 -7.42
C PHE A 125 -8.60 -5.85 -8.33
N ASP A 126 -8.80 -4.56 -8.03
CA ASP A 126 -8.26 -3.45 -8.82
C ASP A 126 -6.74 -3.54 -8.97
N CYS A 127 -6.03 -3.83 -7.88
CA CYS A 127 -4.58 -4.03 -7.89
C CYS A 127 -4.15 -5.26 -8.74
N ALA A 128 -4.98 -6.30 -8.79
CA ALA A 128 -4.71 -7.48 -9.60
C ALA A 128 -5.01 -7.22 -11.09
N ALA A 129 -6.09 -6.51 -11.39
CA ALA A 129 -6.50 -6.12 -12.73
C ALA A 129 -5.47 -5.20 -13.38
N ALA A 130 -5.17 -4.05 -12.74
CA ALA A 130 -4.23 -3.07 -13.27
C ALA A 130 -2.82 -3.67 -13.46
N TYR A 131 -2.38 -4.53 -12.53
CA TYR A 131 -1.12 -5.25 -12.68
C TYR A 131 -1.13 -6.25 -13.84
N LYS A 132 -2.23 -7.00 -14.07
CA LYS A 132 -2.30 -7.97 -15.16
C LYS A 132 -2.34 -7.28 -16.52
N TRP A 133 -3.15 -6.23 -16.65
CA TRP A 133 -3.28 -5.45 -17.89
C TRP A 133 -1.95 -4.83 -18.33
N LEU A 134 -1.09 -4.42 -17.38
CA LEU A 134 0.28 -3.95 -17.69
C LEU A 134 1.09 -4.97 -18.52
N PHE A 135 0.95 -6.27 -18.26
CA PHE A 135 1.69 -7.30 -19.00
C PHE A 135 1.00 -7.68 -20.31
N CYS A 136 -0.33 -7.58 -20.40
CA CYS A 136 -1.05 -7.80 -21.64
C CYS A 136 -0.72 -6.71 -22.68
N GLU A 137 -0.56 -5.45 -22.27
CA GLU A 137 -0.16 -4.36 -23.17
C GLU A 137 1.26 -4.54 -23.74
N GLU A 138 2.15 -5.21 -23.00
CA GLU A 138 3.51 -5.53 -23.48
C GLU A 138 3.52 -6.65 -24.54
N SER A 139 2.47 -7.47 -24.61
CA SER A 139 2.35 -8.62 -25.52
C SER A 139 1.07 -8.53 -26.36
N SER A 140 1.19 -8.06 -27.61
CA SER A 140 0.07 -7.85 -28.54
C SER A 140 -0.77 -9.11 -28.89
N ASP A 141 -0.36 -10.28 -28.42
CA ASP A 141 -0.95 -11.57 -28.73
C ASP A 141 -1.69 -12.21 -27.53
N ASP A 142 -1.64 -11.59 -26.34
CA ASP A 142 -2.29 -12.13 -25.14
C ASP A 142 -3.77 -11.72 -25.08
N GLU A 143 -4.64 -12.67 -24.75
CA GLU A 143 -6.06 -12.40 -24.49
C GLU A 143 -6.23 -11.59 -23.19
N ASP A 144 -7.26 -10.74 -23.15
CA ASP A 144 -7.60 -9.99 -21.94
C ASP A 144 -7.86 -10.95 -20.77
N PRO A 145 -7.36 -10.66 -19.56
CA PRO A 145 -7.55 -11.53 -18.41
C PRO A 145 -9.03 -11.58 -18.02
N THR A 146 -9.52 -12.76 -17.71
CA THR A 146 -10.89 -12.96 -17.22
C THR A 146 -11.04 -12.51 -15.76
N ASP A 147 -12.26 -12.16 -15.35
CA ASP A 147 -12.56 -11.81 -13.95
C ASP A 147 -12.14 -12.92 -12.98
N GLU A 148 -12.32 -14.19 -13.35
CA GLU A 148 -11.93 -15.34 -12.52
C GLU A 148 -10.40 -15.40 -12.30
N GLU A 149 -9.61 -15.08 -13.32
CA GLU A 149 -8.15 -15.03 -13.20
C GLU A 149 -7.68 -13.83 -12.37
N ILE A 150 -8.39 -12.70 -12.45
CA ILE A 150 -8.12 -11.51 -11.64
C ILE A 150 -8.45 -11.79 -10.18
N ASP A 151 -9.63 -12.36 -9.90
CA ASP A 151 -10.06 -12.78 -8.56
C ASP A 151 -9.05 -13.75 -7.94
N GLN A 152 -8.59 -14.74 -8.71
CA GLN A 152 -7.61 -15.68 -8.21
C GLN A 152 -6.26 -15.03 -7.94
N ALA A 153 -5.86 -14.03 -8.74
CA ALA A 153 -4.65 -13.25 -8.50
C ALA A 153 -4.79 -12.29 -7.29
N ALA A 154 -5.99 -11.78 -7.02
CA ALA A 154 -6.30 -10.90 -5.90
C ALA A 154 -6.13 -11.59 -4.55
N LYS A 155 -6.51 -12.88 -4.44
CA LYS A 155 -6.41 -13.69 -3.20
C LYS A 155 -4.98 -13.84 -2.64
N ASP A 156 -3.96 -13.78 -3.50
CA ASP A 156 -2.56 -13.87 -3.08
C ASP A 156 -1.98 -12.53 -2.59
N ARG A 157 -2.77 -11.44 -2.60
CA ARG A 157 -2.31 -10.12 -2.18
C ARG A 157 -2.54 -9.87 -0.69
N GLN A 158 -1.65 -9.06 -0.12
CA GLN A 158 -1.78 -8.51 1.23
C GLN A 158 -1.27 -7.06 1.24
N LEU A 159 -1.74 -6.29 2.22
CA LEU A 159 -1.24 -4.95 2.48
C LEU A 159 0.25 -5.03 2.84
N LEU A 160 1.06 -4.17 2.23
CA LEU A 160 2.45 -3.94 2.59
C LEU A 160 2.57 -2.68 3.45
N LEU A 161 2.04 -1.56 2.97
CA LEU A 161 2.09 -0.25 3.62
C LEU A 161 0.79 0.52 3.37
N GLN A 162 0.27 1.18 4.39
CA GLN A 162 -0.80 2.17 4.32
C GLN A 162 -0.28 3.49 4.87
N LEU A 163 -0.48 4.59 4.13
CA LEU A 163 -0.15 5.94 4.56
C LEU A 163 -1.37 6.85 4.50
N ASP A 164 -1.63 7.54 5.61
CA ASP A 164 -2.72 8.50 5.74
C ASP A 164 -2.34 9.89 5.21
N SER A 165 -3.35 10.72 4.97
CA SER A 165 -3.13 12.16 4.76
C SER A 165 -2.80 12.82 6.11
N GLU A 166 -1.67 13.50 6.20
CA GLU A 166 -1.26 14.30 7.37
C GLU A 166 -0.79 15.70 6.92
N PHE A 167 -1.76 16.59 6.67
CA PHE A 167 -1.46 17.91 6.12
C PHE A 167 -0.74 18.81 7.12
N GLU A 168 -1.18 18.87 8.38
CA GLU A 168 -0.66 19.85 9.35
C GLU A 168 0.82 19.63 9.70
N LYS A 169 1.25 18.37 9.85
CA LYS A 169 2.63 18.06 10.25
C LYS A 169 3.54 17.72 9.07
N LEU A 170 3.04 16.93 8.12
CA LEU A 170 3.85 16.39 7.01
C LEU A 170 3.58 17.08 5.67
N GLY A 171 2.46 17.80 5.55
CA GLY A 171 2.02 18.39 4.29
C GLY A 171 1.41 17.38 3.32
N TRP A 172 1.06 16.17 3.77
CA TRP A 172 0.50 15.12 2.93
C TRP A 172 -1.00 15.30 2.74
N MET A 173 -1.46 15.30 1.48
CA MET A 173 -2.87 15.34 1.10
C MET A 173 -3.14 14.46 -0.13
N TRP A 174 -3.60 13.24 0.11
CA TRP A 174 -3.91 12.25 -0.93
C TRP A 174 -5.36 12.42 -1.34
N GLY A 175 -5.66 12.61 -2.63
CA GLY A 175 -7.05 12.92 -3.06
C GLY A 175 -7.70 14.04 -2.23
N ASP A 176 -8.89 13.78 -1.72
CA ASP A 176 -9.60 14.54 -0.68
C ASP A 176 -9.50 13.80 0.67
N ALA A 177 -8.46 14.09 1.45
CA ALA A 177 -8.14 13.44 2.74
C ALA A 177 -8.14 11.90 2.69
N GLY A 178 -7.56 11.36 1.62
CA GLY A 178 -7.45 9.94 1.32
C GLY A 178 -6.22 9.26 1.90
N ARG A 179 -5.97 8.04 1.42
CA ARG A 179 -4.86 7.18 1.84
C ARG A 179 -4.20 6.50 0.65
N LEU A 180 -2.90 6.25 0.78
CA LEU A 180 -2.13 5.40 -0.13
C LEU A 180 -2.05 3.99 0.44
N TYR A 181 -2.23 2.98 -0.41
CA TYR A 181 -2.13 1.58 -0.06
C TYR A 181 -1.19 0.87 -1.03
N PHE A 182 -0.13 0.27 -0.49
CA PHE A 182 0.80 -0.56 -1.24
C PHE A 182 0.45 -2.03 -1.01
N TRP A 183 0.17 -2.77 -2.07
CA TRP A 183 -0.20 -4.17 -2.06
C TRP A 183 0.90 -5.05 -2.66
N ILE A 184 1.23 -6.14 -1.99
CA ILE A 184 2.24 -7.10 -2.43
C ILE A 184 1.65 -8.52 -2.49
N ARG A 185 2.10 -9.32 -3.46
CA ARG A 185 1.79 -10.76 -3.49
C ARG A 185 2.55 -11.46 -2.37
N LYS A 186 1.93 -12.41 -1.66
CA LYS A 186 2.58 -13.15 -0.56
C LYS A 186 3.83 -13.88 -1.04
N LYS A 187 3.82 -14.43 -2.26
CA LYS A 187 5.00 -15.06 -2.88
C LYS A 187 6.15 -14.07 -3.13
N ASP A 188 5.82 -12.86 -3.57
CA ASP A 188 6.82 -11.83 -3.88
C ASP A 188 7.47 -11.32 -2.61
N LEU A 189 6.68 -11.15 -1.53
CA LEU A 189 7.21 -10.78 -0.23
C LEU A 189 8.23 -11.81 0.27
N ARG A 190 7.88 -13.10 0.24
CA ARG A 190 8.77 -14.21 0.64
C ARG A 190 10.07 -14.24 -0.17
N ASN A 191 9.97 -13.93 -1.46
CA ASN A 191 11.10 -13.93 -2.39
C ASN A 191 11.82 -12.57 -2.48
N ARG A 192 11.39 -11.57 -1.68
CA ARG A 192 11.94 -10.20 -1.67
C ARG A 192 11.84 -9.46 -3.02
N VAL A 193 10.77 -9.72 -3.76
CA VAL A 193 10.49 -9.16 -5.09
C VAL A 193 9.58 -7.95 -4.95
N PHE A 194 10.14 -6.81 -4.55
CA PHE A 194 9.36 -5.59 -4.24
C PHE A 194 9.00 -4.74 -5.46
N GLN A 195 9.62 -4.97 -6.62
CA GLN A 195 9.31 -4.23 -7.85
C GLN A 195 7.86 -4.45 -8.34
N ASN A 196 7.25 -5.58 -7.95
CA ASN A 196 5.87 -5.96 -8.32
C ASN A 196 4.80 -5.41 -7.35
N VAL A 197 5.21 -4.61 -6.35
CA VAL A 197 4.24 -3.92 -5.48
C VAL A 197 3.37 -3.01 -6.33
N TRP A 198 2.08 -2.96 -6.02
CA TRP A 198 1.12 -2.05 -6.65
C TRP A 198 0.64 -1.03 -5.62
N MET A 199 0.56 0.24 -5.99
CA MET A 199 0.01 1.30 -5.15
C MET A 199 -1.39 1.65 -5.69
N ILE A 200 -2.32 1.90 -4.78
CA ILE A 200 -3.64 2.44 -5.09
C ILE A 200 -3.98 3.54 -4.08
N LEU A 201 -4.68 4.57 -4.54
CA LEU A 201 -5.13 5.70 -3.74
C LEU A 201 -6.66 5.65 -3.64
N GLN A 202 -7.18 5.68 -2.41
CA GLN A 202 -8.60 5.93 -2.16
C GLN A 202 -8.78 7.24 -1.41
N CYS A 203 -9.84 7.98 -1.70
CA CYS A 203 -10.26 9.15 -0.94
C CYS A 203 -11.79 9.22 -0.84
N SER A 204 -12.29 10.20 -0.09
CA SER A 204 -13.73 10.47 0.01
C SER A 204 -14.27 11.20 -1.21
#